data_AF-Q9VVQ4-F1
#
_entry.id   AF-Q9VVQ4-F1
#
_cell.length_a   1.000
_cell.length_b   1.000
_cell.length_c   1.000
_cell.angle_alpha   90.00
_cell.angle_beta   90.00
_cell.angle_gamma   90.00
#
_symmetry.space_group_name_H-M   'P 1'
#
loop_
_entity.id
_entity.type
_entity.pdbx_description
1 polymer ?
#
loop_
_entity_poly.entity_id
_entity_poly.type
_entity_poly.pdbx_seq_one_letter_code
_entity_poly.pdbx_strand_id
1 'polypeptide(L)'
;MLFHFVVVTACLGFQVKGEVVSAPESYDFAISSESQLSLLKLKETHVNNLQSYKKVLKKHLQKIRRAIRQSEELLKSTKTSPRNLIYGYKVLRHLHNDWPQYFRLLKKDLGLEQIAVSQMLLTQQPTSVDFEESMGAMHRLQTVYNLDSYAMTEGFIDDKDKNIRNWSADECLMLGLMYLFLKDYNQSENWLELALYHYDDNVSPEVLKIKLWNYPNLLESLVEANKGLGHYFEAKKYANELLSINPNHTYMLTQLPKLKHLQSNPAKLTKPKKVFQLQKEICSKRYRRKSGVLVCRYVDWTPFLKLAPLKMEELSMKPYISIFYGFLGQKDIEVLKNVSRPKLQRIEHLSGNCSCKIGNLSTSLHDVVRKVNELILGITGFPLKGNQMLEVINYGIAGNYNPEEPKIHNKANAFIFLSNAGKGGEIVFPSRHLKVRPRKGSMLVWENLKKSLIYHQCPILKGNMWVANKVLN
;
A
#
# COMPACT_ATOMS: atom_id res chain seq x y z
N MET A 1 13.76 19.70 7.63
CA MET A 1 13.41 18.49 6.85
C MET A 1 13.40 17.18 7.63
N LEU A 2 14.45 16.77 8.36
CA LEU A 2 14.37 15.59 9.26
C LEU A 2 13.18 15.71 10.22
N PHE A 3 12.98 16.90 10.78
CA PHE A 3 11.80 17.22 11.58
C PHE A 3 10.50 17.11 10.80
N HIS A 4 10.41 17.52 9.52
CA HIS A 4 9.14 17.45 8.78
C HIS A 4 8.82 16.06 8.23
N PHE A 5 9.81 15.27 7.80
CA PHE A 5 9.55 13.90 7.37
C PHE A 5 9.29 12.98 8.57
N VAL A 6 10.05 13.15 9.66
CA VAL A 6 9.71 12.54 10.95
C VAL A 6 8.39 13.10 11.47
N VAL A 7 8.01 14.35 11.23
CA VAL A 7 6.67 14.86 11.59
C VAL A 7 5.61 14.37 10.60
N VAL A 8 5.90 14.01 9.36
CA VAL A 8 4.90 13.40 8.47
C VAL A 8 4.70 11.93 8.87
N THR A 9 5.76 11.20 9.22
CA THR A 9 5.63 9.82 9.74
C THR A 9 5.20 9.78 11.21
N ALA A 10 5.56 10.77 12.04
CA ALA A 10 5.18 10.89 13.45
C ALA A 10 3.93 11.73 13.69
N CYS A 11 3.43 12.55 12.75
CA CYS A 11 2.05 13.07 12.80
C CYS A 11 1.04 12.04 12.39
N LEU A 12 1.43 11.04 11.59
CA LEU A 12 0.66 9.79 11.55
C LEU A 12 0.73 9.05 12.90
N GLY A 13 1.81 9.25 13.66
CA GLY A 13 2.02 8.74 15.03
C GLY A 13 1.49 9.63 16.17
N PHE A 14 0.95 10.83 15.94
CA PHE A 14 0.31 11.64 16.97
C PHE A 14 -1.10 11.08 17.21
N GLN A 15 -1.13 9.85 17.72
CA GLN A 15 -2.24 9.34 18.52
C GLN A 15 -2.48 10.37 19.62
N VAL A 16 -3.60 11.07 19.46
CA VAL A 16 -4.55 11.46 20.51
C VAL A 16 -4.00 11.15 21.89
N LYS A 17 -3.62 12.19 22.65
CA LYS A 17 -3.15 12.17 24.06
C LYS A 17 -3.69 10.99 24.88
N GLY A 18 -3.07 9.84 24.67
CA GLY A 18 -3.26 8.60 25.38
C GLY A 18 -1.85 8.06 25.49
N GLU A 19 -1.31 8.08 26.70
CA GLU A 19 -0.01 7.50 27.02
C GLU A 19 0.04 6.07 26.51
N VAL A 20 0.76 5.81 25.41
CA VAL A 20 1.14 4.45 25.03
C VAL A 20 2.59 4.41 24.57
N VAL A 21 3.33 3.60 25.32
CA VAL A 21 4.69 3.13 25.14
C VAL A 21 4.79 2.25 23.89
N SER A 22 5.88 2.40 23.12
CA SER A 22 6.28 1.66 21.91
C SER A 22 5.43 1.87 20.66
N ALA A 23 6.09 1.98 19.50
CA ALA A 23 5.43 2.17 18.22
C ALA A 23 4.44 1.01 17.98
N PRO A 24 3.18 1.29 17.59
CA PRO A 24 2.17 0.24 17.46
C PRO A 24 2.63 -0.83 16.47
N GLU A 25 2.45 -2.10 16.83
CA GLU A 25 2.70 -3.23 15.94
C GLU A 25 1.88 -3.08 14.65
N SER A 26 2.52 -3.27 13.50
CA SER A 26 1.87 -3.23 12.19
C SER A 26 0.82 -4.33 12.06
N TYR A 27 -0.29 -4.02 11.40
CA TYR A 27 -1.31 -5.01 11.03
C TYR A 27 -1.02 -5.68 9.68
N ASP A 28 0.19 -5.50 9.16
CA ASP A 28 0.71 -6.09 7.92
C ASP A 28 -0.09 -5.70 6.65
N PHE A 29 -0.72 -4.53 6.65
CA PHE A 29 -1.59 -4.09 5.55
C PHE A 29 -0.85 -3.94 4.23
N ALA A 30 0.40 -3.49 4.25
CA ALA A 30 1.19 -3.34 3.04
C ALA A 30 1.69 -4.69 2.48
N ILE A 31 1.97 -5.66 3.36
CA ILE A 31 2.67 -6.90 2.97
C ILE A 31 1.74 -8.09 2.76
N SER A 32 0.44 -7.97 3.01
CA SER A 32 -0.53 -9.06 2.83
C SER A 32 -1.84 -8.57 2.23
N SER A 33 -2.24 -9.19 1.12
CA SER A 33 -3.56 -8.97 0.53
C SER A 33 -4.71 -9.44 1.43
N GLU A 34 -4.49 -10.41 2.31
CA GLU A 34 -5.51 -10.79 3.31
C GLU A 34 -5.71 -9.70 4.36
N SER A 35 -4.64 -9.05 4.82
CA SER A 35 -4.76 -7.89 5.71
C SER A 35 -5.49 -6.73 5.01
N GLN A 36 -5.23 -6.48 3.72
CA GLN A 36 -5.86 -5.39 2.95
C GLN A 36 -7.39 -5.49 2.84
N LEU A 37 -7.96 -6.70 2.83
CA LEU A 37 -9.41 -6.87 2.76
C LEU A 37 -10.12 -6.19 3.94
N SER A 38 -9.48 -6.17 5.11
CA SER A 38 -10.05 -5.50 6.28
C SER A 38 -10.00 -3.96 6.18
N LEU A 39 -9.08 -3.38 5.40
CA LEU A 39 -9.05 -1.92 5.15
C LEU A 39 -10.30 -1.44 4.41
N LEU A 40 -10.82 -2.23 3.47
CA LEU A 40 -12.07 -1.89 2.77
C LEU A 40 -13.22 -1.80 3.77
N LYS A 41 -13.36 -2.80 4.65
CA LYS A 41 -14.38 -2.82 5.70
C LYS A 41 -14.23 -1.66 6.68
N LEU A 42 -12.98 -1.32 7.06
CA LEU A 42 -12.69 -0.16 7.90
C LEU A 42 -13.12 1.14 7.20
N LYS A 43 -12.82 1.29 5.90
CA LYS A 43 -13.19 2.47 5.13
C LYS A 43 -14.70 2.60 4.98
N GLU A 44 -15.41 1.51 4.71
CA GLU A 44 -16.87 1.48 4.66
C GLU A 44 -17.48 1.92 6.00
N THR A 45 -16.98 1.37 7.11
CA THR A 45 -17.43 1.73 8.46
C THR A 45 -17.19 3.21 8.75
N HIS A 46 -16.01 3.72 8.40
CA HIS A 46 -15.66 5.13 8.55
C HIS A 46 -16.60 6.05 7.74
N VAL A 47 -16.85 5.72 6.46
CA VAL A 47 -17.75 6.50 5.60
C VAL A 47 -19.18 6.50 6.17
N ASN A 48 -19.68 5.33 6.58
CA ASN A 48 -21.00 5.21 7.19
C ASN A 48 -21.09 6.01 8.51
N ASN A 49 -20.02 6.02 9.30
CA ASN A 49 -19.94 6.78 10.53
C ASN A 49 -20.02 8.30 10.27
N LEU A 50 -19.28 8.81 9.29
CA LEU A 50 -19.36 10.21 8.87
C LEU A 50 -20.76 10.59 8.36
N GLN A 51 -21.41 9.71 7.59
CA GLN A 51 -22.78 9.92 7.14
C GLN A 51 -23.77 9.95 8.32
N SER A 52 -23.57 9.09 9.32
CA SER A 52 -24.37 9.09 10.54
C SER A 52 -24.19 10.40 11.32
N TYR A 53 -22.95 10.84 11.49
CA TYR A 53 -22.64 12.09 12.18
C TYR A 53 -23.28 13.30 11.48
N LYS A 54 -23.22 13.33 10.14
CA LYS A 54 -23.92 14.33 9.32
C LYS A 54 -25.42 14.34 9.59
N LYS A 55 -26.08 13.19 9.78
CA LYS A 55 -27.52 13.11 10.10
C LYS A 55 -27.80 13.70 11.50
N VAL A 56 -26.95 13.42 12.48
CA VAL A 56 -27.05 13.99 13.83
C VAL A 56 -26.96 15.52 13.78
N LEU A 57 -25.94 16.05 13.11
CA LEU A 57 -25.75 17.49 12.93
C LEU A 57 -26.93 18.13 12.20
N LYS A 58 -27.46 17.51 11.13
CA LYS A 58 -28.63 18.03 10.41
C LYS A 58 -29.88 18.11 11.29
N LYS A 59 -30.17 17.06 12.08
CA LYS A 59 -31.30 17.08 13.02
C LYS A 59 -31.14 18.17 14.08
N HIS A 60 -29.92 18.36 14.57
CA HIS A 60 -29.63 19.43 15.53
C HIS A 60 -29.81 20.82 14.89
N LEU A 61 -29.25 21.02 13.70
CA LEU A 61 -29.40 22.26 12.94
C LEU A 61 -30.87 22.59 12.65
N GLN A 62 -31.72 21.60 12.39
CA GLN A 62 -33.16 21.81 12.23
C GLN A 62 -33.82 22.35 13.51
N LYS A 63 -33.41 21.89 14.69
CA LYS A 63 -33.91 22.42 15.97
C LYS A 63 -33.47 23.86 16.19
N ILE A 64 -32.20 24.15 15.91
CA ILE A 64 -31.64 25.51 15.99
C ILE A 64 -32.37 26.46 15.03
N ARG A 65 -32.60 26.04 13.77
CA ARG A 65 -33.37 26.83 12.80
C ARG A 65 -34.80 27.14 13.26
N ARG A 66 -35.46 26.19 13.95
CA ARG A 66 -36.79 26.44 14.54
C ARG A 66 -36.73 27.47 15.67
N ALA A 67 -35.74 27.35 16.56
CA ALA A 67 -35.53 28.29 17.66
C ALA A 67 -35.24 29.72 17.16
N ILE A 68 -34.43 29.85 16.09
CA ILE A 68 -34.16 31.12 15.41
C ILE A 68 -35.47 31.71 14.89
N ARG A 69 -36.23 30.96 14.09
CA ARG A 69 -37.49 31.44 13.49
C ARG A 69 -38.49 31.92 14.53
N GLN A 70 -38.73 31.14 15.59
CA GLN A 70 -39.66 31.52 16.66
C GLN A 70 -39.23 32.81 17.37
N SER A 71 -37.92 33.02 17.53
CA SER A 71 -37.38 34.22 18.16
C SER A 71 -37.50 35.44 17.24
N GLU A 72 -37.27 35.27 15.94
CA GLU A 72 -37.43 36.32 14.93
C GLU A 72 -38.89 36.75 14.76
N GLU A 73 -39.83 35.80 14.74
CA GLU A 73 -41.28 36.08 14.68
C GLU A 73 -41.74 36.91 15.89
N LEU A 74 -41.30 36.52 17.10
CA LEU A 74 -41.60 37.24 18.32
C LEU A 74 -40.99 38.64 18.32
N LEU A 75 -39.73 38.77 17.89
CA LEU A 75 -39.05 40.06 17.78
C LEU A 75 -39.76 41.00 16.79
N LYS A 76 -40.16 40.48 15.62
CA LYS A 76 -40.88 41.26 14.61
C LYS A 76 -42.21 41.79 15.15
N SER A 77 -43.00 40.93 15.79
CA SER A 77 -44.30 41.33 16.38
C SER A 77 -44.17 42.35 17.51
N THR A 78 -43.09 42.26 18.30
CA THR A 78 -42.83 43.20 19.40
C THR A 78 -42.40 44.58 18.87
N LYS A 79 -41.55 44.61 17.83
CA LYS A 79 -41.12 45.88 17.19
C LYS A 79 -42.28 46.66 16.58
N THR A 80 -43.29 45.99 16.04
CA THR A 80 -44.46 46.66 15.46
C THR A 80 -45.39 47.29 16.49
N SER A 81 -45.30 46.94 17.77
CA SER A 81 -46.19 47.48 18.82
C SER A 81 -45.53 47.40 20.21
N PRO A 82 -44.49 48.21 20.46
CA PRO A 82 -43.64 48.06 21.65
C PRO A 82 -44.37 48.34 22.99
N ARG A 83 -45.44 49.14 22.97
CA ARG A 83 -46.25 49.44 24.17
C ARG A 83 -47.44 48.49 24.38
N ASN A 84 -47.60 47.47 23.54
CA ASN A 84 -48.70 46.53 23.67
C ASN A 84 -48.36 45.48 24.75
N LEU A 85 -49.12 45.53 25.85
CA LEU A 85 -48.94 44.66 27.01
C LEU A 85 -48.99 43.17 26.66
N ILE A 86 -49.76 42.76 25.64
CA ILE A 86 -49.86 41.37 25.18
C ILE A 86 -48.53 40.90 24.58
N TYR A 87 -47.84 41.75 23.81
CA TYR A 87 -46.53 41.41 23.27
C TYR A 87 -45.46 41.37 24.36
N GLY A 88 -45.51 42.31 25.31
CA GLY A 88 -44.65 42.30 26.50
C GLY A 88 -44.75 40.97 27.28
N TYR A 89 -45.98 40.49 27.52
CA TYR A 89 -46.22 39.19 28.16
C TYR A 89 -45.67 38.02 27.34
N LYS A 90 -45.88 38.00 26.01
CA LYS A 90 -45.34 36.94 25.13
C LYS A 90 -43.81 36.86 25.18
N VAL A 91 -43.14 38.01 25.19
CA VAL A 91 -41.68 38.11 25.35
C VAL A 91 -41.26 37.59 26.72
N LEU A 92 -41.87 38.06 27.80
CA LEU A 92 -41.54 37.60 29.15
C LEU A 92 -41.67 36.08 29.29
N ARG A 93 -42.76 35.49 28.81
CA ARG A 93 -42.98 34.04 28.81
C ARG A 93 -41.91 33.31 27.98
N HIS A 94 -41.55 33.83 26.81
CA HIS A 94 -40.51 33.24 25.96
C HIS A 94 -39.14 33.25 26.66
N LEU A 95 -38.75 34.40 27.23
CA LEU A 95 -37.50 34.55 27.94
C LEU A 95 -37.44 33.66 29.20
N HIS A 96 -38.54 33.56 29.94
CA HIS A 96 -38.59 32.74 31.14
C HIS A 96 -38.58 31.24 30.84
N ASN A 97 -39.39 30.78 29.87
CA ASN A 97 -39.62 29.35 29.64
C ASN A 97 -38.76 28.75 28.52
N ASP A 98 -38.63 29.43 27.38
CA ASP A 98 -38.03 28.87 26.18
C ASP A 98 -36.51 29.09 26.16
N TRP A 99 -36.03 30.21 26.69
CA TRP A 99 -34.59 30.52 26.71
C TRP A 99 -33.75 29.46 27.44
N PRO A 100 -34.13 28.96 28.64
CA PRO A 100 -33.41 27.85 29.25
C PRO A 100 -33.40 26.59 28.37
N GLN A 101 -34.45 26.35 27.58
CA GLN A 101 -34.49 25.23 26.62
C GLN A 101 -33.48 25.42 25.50
N TYR A 102 -33.37 26.64 24.98
CA TYR A 102 -32.41 26.97 23.93
C TYR A 102 -30.98 26.83 24.44
N PHE A 103 -30.70 27.25 25.67
CA PHE A 103 -29.40 27.01 26.29
C PHE A 103 -29.07 25.52 26.41
N ARG A 104 -30.04 24.69 26.84
CA ARG A 104 -29.87 23.23 26.85
C ARG A 104 -29.64 22.64 25.46
N LEU A 105 -30.29 23.20 24.44
CA LEU A 105 -30.05 22.82 23.05
C LEU A 105 -28.61 23.14 22.64
N LEU A 106 -28.11 24.35 22.94
CA LEU A 106 -26.75 24.78 22.60
C LEU A 106 -25.66 23.98 23.31
N LYS A 107 -25.88 23.59 24.57
CA LYS A 107 -24.93 22.79 25.37
C LYS A 107 -24.91 21.30 25.02
N LYS A 108 -25.77 20.83 24.12
CA LYS A 108 -25.90 19.40 23.87
C LYS A 108 -24.66 18.86 23.15
N ASP A 109 -24.00 17.86 23.73
CA ASP A 109 -22.97 17.09 23.04
C ASP A 109 -23.56 16.33 21.85
N LEU A 110 -22.98 16.53 20.68
CA LEU A 110 -23.47 15.97 19.42
C LEU A 110 -22.59 14.81 18.96
N GLY A 111 -23.25 13.70 18.62
CA GLY A 111 -22.63 12.56 17.97
C GLY A 111 -21.60 11.81 18.81
N LEU A 112 -21.80 11.75 20.13
CA LEU A 112 -20.96 10.98 21.05
C LEU A 112 -20.76 9.53 20.58
N GLU A 113 -21.81 8.88 20.07
CA GLU A 113 -21.72 7.54 19.48
C GLU A 113 -20.77 7.50 18.27
N GLN A 114 -20.88 8.48 17.36
CA GLN A 114 -20.04 8.53 16.17
C GLN A 114 -18.59 8.88 16.50
N ILE A 115 -18.37 9.74 17.51
CA ILE A 115 -17.04 10.04 18.04
C ILE A 115 -16.42 8.76 18.62
N ALA A 116 -17.18 7.99 19.43
CA ALA A 116 -16.72 6.73 19.98
C ALA A 116 -16.37 5.70 18.89
N VAL A 117 -17.18 5.60 17.84
CA VAL A 117 -16.88 4.75 16.67
C VAL A 117 -15.59 5.21 15.98
N SER A 118 -15.40 6.51 15.76
CA SER A 118 -14.15 7.03 15.18
C SER A 118 -12.95 6.72 16.06
N GLN A 119 -13.06 6.90 17.37
CA GLN A 119 -11.99 6.57 18.33
C GLN A 119 -11.62 5.09 18.28
N MET A 120 -12.62 4.21 18.20
CA MET A 120 -12.39 2.77 18.02
C MET A 120 -11.69 2.47 16.70
N LEU A 121 -12.10 3.09 15.59
CA LEU A 121 -11.47 2.88 14.27
C LEU A 121 -10.01 3.33 14.23
N LEU A 122 -9.63 4.37 14.98
CA LEU A 122 -8.24 4.82 15.09
C LEU A 122 -7.30 3.75 15.68
N THR A 123 -7.83 2.80 16.47
CA THR A 123 -7.02 1.68 16.99
C THR A 123 -6.71 0.60 15.95
N GLN A 124 -7.43 0.60 14.82
CA GLN A 124 -7.34 -0.40 13.75
C GLN A 124 -6.76 0.18 12.45
N GLN A 125 -6.36 1.46 12.45
CA GLN A 125 -5.81 2.11 11.26
C GLN A 125 -4.40 1.59 10.93
N PRO A 126 -3.95 1.71 9.66
CA PRO A 126 -2.57 1.47 9.30
C PRO A 126 -1.59 2.26 10.17
N THR A 127 -0.51 1.63 10.60
CA THR A 127 0.56 2.30 11.34
C THR A 127 1.54 2.98 10.39
N SER A 128 2.50 3.74 10.92
CA SER A 128 3.60 4.31 10.12
C SER A 128 4.38 3.23 9.38
N VAL A 129 4.55 2.05 9.98
CA VAL A 129 5.22 0.89 9.36
C VAL A 129 4.46 0.44 8.12
N ASP A 130 3.14 0.26 8.21
CA ASP A 130 2.32 -0.12 7.04
C ASP A 130 2.45 0.92 5.92
N PHE A 131 2.46 2.20 6.29
CA PHE A 131 2.56 3.28 5.32
C PHE A 131 3.95 3.33 4.64
N GLU A 132 5.03 3.23 5.41
CA GLU A 132 6.42 3.17 4.89
C GLU A 132 6.65 1.96 3.98
N GLU A 133 6.11 0.80 4.34
CA GLU A 133 6.19 -0.40 3.50
C GLU A 133 5.40 -0.25 2.20
N SER A 134 4.25 0.42 2.24
CA SER A 134 3.46 0.73 1.04
C SER A 134 4.22 1.66 0.09
N MET A 135 4.91 2.66 0.64
CA MET A 135 5.78 3.57 -0.10
C MET A 135 6.97 2.83 -0.71
N GLY A 136 7.65 1.99 0.07
CA GLY A 136 8.72 1.12 -0.42
C GLY A 136 8.27 0.17 -1.53
N ALA A 137 7.04 -0.35 -1.45
CA ALA A 137 6.43 -1.16 -2.48
C ALA A 137 6.15 -0.37 -3.77
N MET A 138 5.62 0.85 -3.68
CA MET A 138 5.44 1.75 -4.83
C MET A 138 6.77 2.10 -5.50
N HIS A 139 7.79 2.45 -4.70
CA HIS A 139 9.14 2.69 -5.20
C HIS A 139 9.69 1.47 -5.96
N ARG A 140 9.58 0.27 -5.38
CA ARG A 140 10.04 -0.97 -6.02
C ARG A 140 9.32 -1.20 -7.35
N LEU A 141 8.00 -1.04 -7.36
CA LEU A 141 7.16 -1.29 -8.52
C LEU A 141 7.47 -0.31 -9.66
N GLN A 142 7.55 0.99 -9.36
CA GLN A 142 7.90 2.02 -10.34
C GLN A 142 9.31 1.81 -10.90
N THR A 143 10.30 1.53 -10.04
CA THR A 143 11.70 1.37 -10.46
C THR A 143 11.94 0.10 -11.29
N VAL A 144 11.39 -1.05 -10.87
CA VAL A 144 11.62 -2.34 -11.54
C VAL A 144 10.96 -2.38 -12.92
N TYR A 145 9.74 -1.87 -13.03
CA TYR A 145 8.98 -1.87 -14.28
C TYR A 145 9.15 -0.59 -15.11
N ASN A 146 9.92 0.38 -14.63
CA ASN A 146 10.15 1.67 -15.28
C ASN A 146 8.82 2.37 -15.63
N LEU A 147 7.92 2.42 -14.65
CA LEU A 147 6.60 3.03 -14.84
C LEU A 147 6.73 4.54 -14.89
N ASP A 148 5.98 5.13 -15.81
CA ASP A 148 5.85 6.57 -15.95
C ASP A 148 4.94 7.14 -14.87
N SER A 149 5.35 8.23 -14.22
CA SER A 149 4.61 8.81 -13.10
C SER A 149 3.23 9.33 -13.54
N TYR A 150 3.13 9.96 -14.71
CA TYR A 150 1.86 10.47 -15.23
C TYR A 150 0.92 9.33 -15.65
N ALA A 151 1.46 8.28 -16.28
CA ALA A 151 0.69 7.09 -16.56
C ALA A 151 0.10 6.48 -15.27
N MET A 152 0.87 6.44 -14.18
CA MET A 152 0.39 5.95 -12.88
C MET A 152 -0.74 6.82 -12.31
N THR A 153 -0.68 8.15 -12.41
CA THR A 153 -1.76 9.04 -11.93
C THR A 153 -3.06 8.87 -12.69
N GLU A 154 -2.97 8.54 -13.98
CA GLU A 154 -4.10 8.22 -14.84
C GLU A 154 -4.57 6.74 -14.71
N GLY A 155 -3.97 5.97 -13.79
CA GLY A 155 -4.34 4.58 -13.54
C GLY A 155 -3.77 3.55 -14.52
N PHE A 156 -2.86 3.96 -15.40
CA PHE A 156 -2.14 3.08 -16.33
C PHE A 156 -0.94 2.43 -15.65
N ILE A 157 -1.18 1.31 -14.97
CA ILE A 157 -0.11 0.45 -14.44
C ILE A 157 0.33 -0.60 -15.49
N ASP A 158 -0.57 -0.90 -16.43
CA ASP A 158 -0.36 -1.77 -17.58
C ASP A 158 -1.17 -1.22 -18.76
N ASP A 159 -0.71 -1.45 -19.99
CA ASP A 159 -1.26 -0.89 -21.25
C ASP A 159 -2.76 -1.21 -21.50
N LYS A 160 -3.41 -1.95 -20.60
CA LYS A 160 -4.74 -2.54 -20.78
C LYS A 160 -5.79 -2.12 -19.75
N ASP A 161 -5.42 -1.46 -18.66
CA ASP A 161 -6.38 -1.10 -17.60
C ASP A 161 -6.73 0.40 -17.66
N LYS A 162 -8.02 0.71 -17.74
CA LYS A 162 -8.55 2.08 -17.88
C LYS A 162 -9.41 2.57 -16.70
N ASN A 163 -9.45 1.86 -15.58
CA ASN A 163 -10.57 1.99 -14.63
C ASN A 163 -10.17 2.26 -13.16
N ILE A 164 -9.00 2.82 -12.90
CA ILE A 164 -8.68 3.30 -11.54
C ILE A 164 -8.94 4.81 -11.52
N ARG A 165 -9.67 5.28 -10.51
CA ARG A 165 -9.91 6.72 -10.31
C ARG A 165 -8.56 7.46 -10.30
N ASN A 166 -8.48 8.57 -11.02
CA ASN A 166 -7.26 9.37 -11.10
C ASN A 166 -6.78 9.73 -9.70
N TRP A 167 -5.46 9.69 -9.53
CA TRP A 167 -4.82 10.09 -8.28
C TRP A 167 -5.03 11.58 -8.03
N SER A 168 -5.06 11.97 -6.77
CA SER A 168 -5.12 13.37 -6.38
C SER A 168 -3.72 13.90 -6.09
N ALA A 169 -3.63 15.20 -5.86
CA ALA A 169 -2.37 15.81 -5.43
C ALA A 169 -1.82 15.21 -4.12
N ASP A 170 -2.68 14.61 -3.27
CA ASP A 170 -2.27 14.00 -2.01
C ASP A 170 -1.36 12.77 -2.27
N GLU A 171 -1.75 11.85 -3.15
CA GLU A 171 -0.92 10.68 -3.47
C GLU A 171 0.39 11.07 -4.17
N CYS A 172 0.32 12.03 -5.09
CA CYS A 172 1.49 12.53 -5.82
C CYS A 172 2.51 13.18 -4.87
N LEU A 173 2.05 14.02 -3.94
CA LEU A 173 2.94 14.66 -2.96
C LEU A 173 3.65 13.62 -2.09
N MET A 174 2.92 12.60 -1.61
CA MET A 174 3.52 11.59 -0.72
C MET A 174 4.65 10.82 -1.42
N LEU A 175 4.47 10.44 -2.70
CA LEU A 175 5.56 9.85 -3.48
C LEU A 175 6.69 10.85 -3.77
N GLY A 176 6.36 12.10 -4.07
CA GLY A 176 7.34 13.16 -4.28
C GLY A 176 8.26 13.37 -3.06
N LEU A 177 7.68 13.39 -1.87
CA LEU A 177 8.40 13.47 -0.59
C LEU A 177 9.20 12.21 -0.28
N MET A 178 8.66 11.02 -0.56
CA MET A 178 9.40 9.76 -0.42
C MET A 178 10.66 9.77 -1.30
N TYR A 179 10.53 10.13 -2.58
CA TYR A 179 11.66 10.19 -3.50
C TYR A 179 12.65 11.29 -3.11
N LEU A 180 12.17 12.42 -2.57
CA LEU A 180 13.02 13.46 -2.00
C LEU A 180 13.86 12.92 -0.83
N PHE A 181 13.24 12.17 0.08
CA PHE A 181 13.92 11.53 1.20
C PHE A 181 14.98 10.51 0.74
N LEU A 182 14.66 9.73 -0.30
CA LEU A 182 15.59 8.78 -0.92
C LEU A 182 16.69 9.46 -1.77
N LYS A 183 16.63 10.78 -1.93
CA LYS A 183 17.53 11.60 -2.77
C LYS A 183 17.51 11.21 -4.25
N ASP A 184 16.41 10.61 -4.70
CA ASP A 184 16.11 10.47 -6.13
C ASP A 184 15.35 11.71 -6.57
N TYR A 185 16.10 12.80 -6.73
CA TYR A 185 15.52 14.11 -7.01
C TYR A 185 14.80 14.16 -8.36
N ASN A 186 15.19 13.32 -9.32
CA ASN A 186 14.54 13.24 -10.62
C ASN A 186 13.12 12.70 -10.50
N GLN A 187 12.92 11.60 -9.76
CA GLN A 187 11.58 11.10 -9.48
C GLN A 187 10.80 12.01 -8.53
N SER A 188 11.49 12.65 -7.58
CA SER A 188 10.87 13.62 -6.68
C SER A 188 10.26 14.79 -7.45
N GLU A 189 11.02 15.41 -8.36
CA GLU A 189 10.55 16.51 -9.22
C GLU A 189 9.29 16.07 -10.00
N ASN A 190 9.36 14.95 -10.73
CA ASN A 190 8.22 14.43 -11.50
C ASN A 190 6.94 14.30 -10.65
N TRP A 191 7.04 13.70 -9.47
CA TRP A 191 5.88 13.50 -8.60
C TRP A 191 5.37 14.79 -7.96
N LEU A 192 6.26 15.71 -7.60
CA LEU A 192 5.88 17.00 -7.02
C LEU A 192 5.26 17.93 -8.07
N GLU A 193 5.73 17.90 -9.32
CA GLU A 193 5.09 18.63 -10.42
C GLU A 193 3.71 18.06 -10.75
N LEU A 194 3.53 16.74 -10.66
CA LEU A 194 2.19 16.13 -10.76
C LEU A 194 1.29 16.53 -9.59
N ALA A 195 1.84 16.65 -8.37
CA ALA A 195 1.10 17.17 -7.23
C ALA A 195 0.67 18.62 -7.46
N LEU A 196 1.52 19.44 -8.08
CA LEU A 196 1.22 20.81 -8.46
C LEU A 196 0.15 20.87 -9.55
N TYR A 197 0.26 20.02 -10.57
CA TYR A 197 -0.70 19.92 -11.66
C TYR A 197 -2.11 19.51 -11.18
N HIS A 198 -2.18 18.59 -10.22
CA HIS A 198 -3.44 18.15 -9.62
C HIS A 198 -3.88 19.01 -8.43
N TYR A 199 -3.16 20.08 -8.10
CA TYR A 199 -3.54 20.98 -7.02
C TYR A 199 -4.80 21.76 -7.41
N ASP A 200 -5.82 21.71 -6.56
CA ASP A 200 -7.06 22.46 -6.76
C ASP A 200 -7.07 23.70 -5.87
N ASP A 201 -6.87 24.86 -6.49
CA ASP A 201 -6.90 26.18 -5.83
C ASP A 201 -8.28 26.51 -5.22
N ASN A 202 -9.35 25.81 -5.64
CA ASN A 202 -10.71 26.06 -5.16
C ASN A 202 -11.04 25.31 -3.86
N VAL A 203 -10.10 24.53 -3.30
CA VAL A 203 -10.31 23.82 -2.05
C VAL A 203 -10.41 24.82 -0.89
N SER A 204 -11.48 24.71 -0.09
CA SER A 204 -11.73 25.68 0.99
C SER A 204 -10.59 25.67 2.03
N PRO A 205 -10.25 26.82 2.64
CA PRO A 205 -9.23 26.89 3.68
C PRO A 205 -9.47 25.92 4.85
N GLU A 206 -10.72 25.64 5.18
CA GLU A 206 -11.10 24.68 6.23
C GLU A 206 -10.75 23.24 5.84
N VAL A 207 -10.90 22.89 4.57
CA VAL A 207 -10.49 21.57 4.08
C VAL A 207 -8.97 21.46 4.07
N LEU A 208 -8.27 22.52 3.66
CA LEU A 208 -6.80 22.57 3.70
C LEU A 208 -6.24 22.43 5.12
N LYS A 209 -6.93 22.92 6.16
CA LYS A 209 -6.54 22.71 7.57
C LYS A 209 -6.57 21.26 8.03
N ILE A 210 -7.38 20.42 7.37
CA ILE A 210 -7.46 18.97 7.67
C ILE A 210 -6.35 18.22 6.93
N LYS A 211 -5.86 18.76 5.81
CA LYS A 211 -4.73 18.19 5.10
C LYS A 211 -3.42 18.46 5.85
N LEU A 212 -2.49 17.52 5.75
CA LEU A 212 -1.15 17.62 6.35
C LEU A 212 -0.22 18.59 5.59
N TRP A 213 -0.66 19.09 4.44
CA TRP A 213 0.13 19.91 3.55
C TRP A 213 -0.75 20.96 2.85
N ASN A 214 -0.11 22.02 2.37
CA ASN A 214 -0.71 23.06 1.56
C ASN A 214 0.25 23.49 0.43
N TYR A 215 -0.19 24.44 -0.39
CA TYR A 215 0.60 24.96 -1.51
C TYR A 215 2.01 25.43 -1.11
N PRO A 216 2.19 26.22 -0.02
CA PRO A 216 3.53 26.51 0.51
C PRO A 216 4.43 25.30 0.80
N ASN A 217 3.90 24.22 1.39
CA ASN A 217 4.67 23.01 1.67
C ASN A 217 5.12 22.30 0.38
N LEU A 218 4.26 22.31 -0.65
CA LEU A 218 4.59 21.75 -1.96
C LEU A 218 5.71 22.56 -2.63
N LEU A 219 5.63 23.89 -2.61
CA LEU A 219 6.70 24.75 -3.14
C LEU A 219 8.03 24.54 -2.43
N GLU A 220 8.05 24.44 -1.09
CA GLU A 220 9.28 24.13 -0.34
C GLU A 220 9.90 22.79 -0.81
N SER A 221 9.05 21.79 -1.06
CA SER A 221 9.50 20.48 -1.52
C SER A 221 10.07 20.54 -2.95
N LEU A 222 9.43 21.31 -3.84
CA LEU A 222 9.90 21.55 -5.21
C LEU A 222 11.25 22.29 -5.23
N VAL A 223 11.45 23.26 -4.34
CA VAL A 223 12.75 23.95 -4.16
C VAL A 223 13.85 22.94 -3.82
N GLU A 224 13.60 22.03 -2.88
CA GLU A 224 14.61 21.05 -2.45
C GLU A 224 14.89 19.99 -3.51
N ALA A 225 13.86 19.51 -4.22
CA ALA A 225 14.03 18.59 -5.33
C ALA A 225 14.89 19.21 -6.45
N ASN A 226 14.54 20.41 -6.90
CA ASN A 226 15.26 21.12 -7.96
C ASN A 226 16.69 21.50 -7.55
N LYS A 227 16.90 21.91 -6.30
CA LYS A 227 18.24 22.14 -5.74
C LYS A 227 19.08 20.86 -5.75
N GLY A 228 18.48 19.71 -5.42
CA GLY A 228 19.12 18.40 -5.49
C GLY A 228 19.52 17.97 -6.90
N LEU A 229 18.77 18.40 -7.92
CA LEU A 229 19.09 18.23 -9.35
C LEU A 229 20.10 19.24 -9.89
N GLY A 230 20.37 20.32 -9.15
CA GLY A 230 21.18 21.44 -9.64
C GLY A 230 20.42 22.40 -10.55
N HIS A 231 19.10 22.26 -10.64
CA HIS A 231 18.17 23.17 -11.33
C HIS A 231 17.96 24.43 -10.46
N TYR A 232 19.02 25.20 -10.24
CA TYR A 232 19.01 26.32 -9.30
C TYR A 232 18.13 27.49 -9.77
N PHE A 233 17.90 27.62 -11.07
CA PHE A 233 17.01 28.65 -11.62
C PHE A 233 15.55 28.35 -11.24
N GLU A 234 15.12 27.12 -11.45
CA GLU A 234 13.81 26.58 -11.11
C GLU A 234 13.59 26.58 -9.60
N ALA A 235 14.58 26.12 -8.82
CA ALA A 235 14.54 26.19 -7.36
C ALA A 235 14.35 27.64 -6.87
N LYS A 236 14.99 28.63 -7.49
CA LYS A 236 14.78 30.04 -7.16
C LYS A 236 13.40 30.54 -7.57
N LYS A 237 12.87 30.08 -8.71
CA LYS A 237 11.52 30.42 -9.16
C LYS A 237 10.49 29.99 -8.10
N TYR A 238 10.51 28.73 -7.68
CA TYR A 238 9.61 28.22 -6.63
C TYR A 238 9.85 28.91 -5.28
N ALA A 239 11.10 29.23 -4.92
CA ALA A 239 11.40 29.95 -3.68
C ALA A 239 10.83 31.38 -3.68
N ASN A 240 10.96 32.11 -4.80
CA ASN A 240 10.39 33.44 -4.95
C ASN A 240 8.86 33.41 -4.91
N GLU A 241 8.25 32.40 -5.54
CA GLU A 241 6.81 32.20 -5.50
C GLU A 241 6.33 31.96 -4.06
N LEU A 242 7.01 31.11 -3.31
CA LEU A 242 6.71 30.88 -1.88
C LEU A 242 6.85 32.17 -1.06
N LEU A 243 7.87 32.99 -1.33
CA LEU A 243 8.06 34.28 -0.65
C LEU A 243 7.02 35.33 -1.07
N SER A 244 6.41 35.22 -2.24
CA SER A 244 5.29 36.11 -2.62
C SER A 244 4.03 35.85 -1.79
N ILE A 245 3.84 34.60 -1.35
CA ILE A 245 2.73 34.16 -0.49
C ILE A 245 3.06 34.40 0.98
N ASN A 246 4.29 34.08 1.39
CA ASN A 246 4.78 34.25 2.76
C ASN A 246 6.14 34.99 2.76
N PRO A 247 6.13 36.34 2.73
CA PRO A 247 7.35 37.15 2.68
C PRO A 247 8.31 36.92 3.84
N ASN A 248 7.80 36.51 5.00
CA ASN A 248 8.58 36.28 6.22
C ASN A 248 8.98 34.81 6.40
N HIS A 249 8.91 33.99 5.35
CA HIS A 249 9.29 32.58 5.42
C HIS A 249 10.80 32.41 5.69
N THR A 250 11.16 32.26 6.96
CA THR A 250 12.55 32.25 7.44
C THR A 250 13.42 31.23 6.71
N TYR A 251 12.94 30.00 6.53
CA TYR A 251 13.70 28.96 5.84
C TYR A 251 14.04 29.35 4.39
N MET A 252 13.06 29.78 3.58
CA MET A 252 13.29 30.23 2.20
C MET A 252 14.22 31.45 2.11
N LEU A 253 14.05 32.44 2.98
CA LEU A 253 14.94 33.61 3.04
C LEU A 253 16.40 33.20 3.26
N THR A 254 16.65 32.16 4.05
CA THR A 254 18.02 31.62 4.25
C THR A 254 18.53 30.77 3.07
N GLN A 255 17.65 30.14 2.31
CA GLN A 255 18.03 29.33 1.14
C GLN A 255 18.33 30.21 -0.08
N LEU A 256 17.67 31.35 -0.25
CA LEU A 256 17.76 32.15 -1.47
C LEU A 256 19.17 32.67 -1.79
N PRO A 257 19.98 33.18 -0.84
CA PRO A 257 21.39 33.52 -1.09
C PRO A 257 22.22 32.30 -1.47
N LYS A 258 21.95 31.14 -0.86
CA LYS A 258 22.66 29.88 -1.17
C LYS A 258 22.34 29.44 -2.59
N LEU A 259 21.08 29.50 -3.01
CA LEU A 259 20.67 29.18 -4.38
C LEU A 259 21.29 30.14 -5.40
N LYS A 260 21.36 31.45 -5.09
CA LYS A 260 22.07 32.42 -5.94
C LYS A 260 23.56 32.06 -6.08
N HIS A 261 24.23 31.73 -4.97
CA HIS A 261 25.62 31.33 -5.00
C HIS A 261 25.84 30.04 -5.80
N LEU A 262 25.01 29.02 -5.59
CA LEU A 262 25.06 27.74 -6.32
C LEU A 262 24.72 27.90 -7.81
N GLN A 263 23.85 28.84 -8.17
CA GLN A 263 23.57 29.16 -9.57
C GLN A 263 24.82 29.72 -10.28
N SER A 264 25.60 30.56 -9.60
CA SER A 264 26.88 31.07 -10.13
C SER A 264 28.03 30.07 -9.98
N ASN A 265 27.97 29.18 -9.00
CA ASN A 265 29.00 28.19 -8.68
C ASN A 265 28.35 26.80 -8.49
N PRO A 266 28.01 26.10 -9.58
CA PRO A 266 27.32 24.82 -9.50
C PRO A 266 28.12 23.79 -8.71
N ALA A 267 27.49 23.20 -7.70
CA ALA A 267 28.10 22.10 -6.94
C ALA A 267 28.20 20.83 -7.80
N LYS A 268 29.25 20.03 -7.58
CA LYS A 268 29.38 18.71 -8.18
C LYS A 268 28.38 17.76 -7.51
N LEU A 269 27.33 17.38 -8.26
CA LEU A 269 26.28 16.50 -7.75
C LEU A 269 26.72 15.04 -7.75
N THR A 270 26.37 14.33 -6.67
CA THR A 270 26.57 12.89 -6.56
C THR A 270 25.42 12.18 -7.25
N LYS A 271 25.73 11.27 -8.18
CA LYS A 271 24.72 10.44 -8.82
C LYS A 271 24.06 9.52 -7.78
N PRO A 272 22.73 9.35 -7.79
CA PRO A 272 22.06 8.44 -6.88
C PRO A 272 22.54 7.00 -7.12
N LYS A 273 22.59 6.20 -6.04
CA LYS A 273 22.89 4.78 -6.14
C LYS A 273 21.77 4.11 -6.92
N LYS A 274 22.11 3.30 -7.93
CA LYS A 274 21.12 2.50 -8.66
C LYS A 274 20.56 1.42 -7.74
N VAL A 275 19.27 1.48 -7.46
CA VAL A 275 18.55 0.49 -6.64
C VAL A 275 17.82 -0.49 -7.56
N PHE A 276 17.65 -1.74 -7.10
CA PHE A 276 16.92 -2.80 -7.82
C PHE A 276 17.46 -3.13 -9.24
N GLN A 277 18.73 -2.85 -9.51
CA GLN A 277 19.30 -2.97 -10.86
C GLN A 277 19.10 -4.38 -11.46
N LEU A 278 19.38 -5.43 -10.66
CA LEU A 278 19.18 -6.81 -11.08
C LEU A 278 17.70 -7.09 -11.39
N GLN A 279 16.79 -6.70 -10.51
CA GLN A 279 15.35 -6.89 -10.69
C GLN A 279 14.85 -6.16 -11.94
N LYS A 280 15.30 -4.92 -12.16
CA LYS A 280 14.98 -4.12 -13.35
C LYS A 280 15.42 -4.83 -14.64
N GLU A 281 16.63 -5.38 -14.64
CA GLU A 281 17.19 -6.10 -15.79
C GLU A 281 16.46 -7.42 -16.08
N ILE A 282 16.10 -8.19 -15.04
CA ILE A 282 15.55 -9.54 -15.23
C ILE A 282 14.02 -9.55 -15.37
N CYS A 283 13.29 -8.67 -14.69
CA CYS A 283 11.83 -8.71 -14.71
C CYS A 283 11.27 -8.12 -16.01
N SER A 284 11.85 -7.01 -16.47
CA SER A 284 11.44 -6.29 -17.68
C SER A 284 11.98 -6.91 -18.98
N LYS A 285 12.95 -7.82 -18.89
CA LYS A 285 13.50 -8.53 -20.06
C LYS A 285 12.49 -9.49 -20.67
N ARG A 286 12.47 -9.53 -22.01
CA ARG A 286 11.77 -10.55 -22.79
C ARG A 286 12.63 -11.81 -22.86
N TYR A 287 12.06 -12.93 -22.47
CA TYR A 287 12.71 -14.24 -22.54
C TYR A 287 12.17 -15.00 -23.74
N ARG A 288 13.04 -15.31 -24.71
CA ARG A 288 12.68 -16.18 -25.83
C ARG A 288 12.69 -17.63 -25.34
N ARG A 289 11.68 -18.41 -25.71
CA ARG A 289 11.74 -19.87 -25.54
C ARG A 289 12.94 -20.38 -26.33
N LYS A 290 13.82 -21.14 -25.69
CA LYS A 290 14.95 -21.78 -26.38
C LYS A 290 14.37 -22.85 -27.31
N SER A 291 14.74 -22.83 -28.59
CA SER A 291 14.39 -23.87 -29.58
C SER A 291 15.14 -25.19 -29.36
N GLY A 292 15.40 -25.55 -28.10
CA GLY A 292 15.95 -26.87 -27.76
C GLY A 292 14.84 -27.93 -27.74
N VAL A 293 15.24 -29.20 -27.65
CA VAL A 293 14.34 -30.34 -27.43
C VAL A 293 13.82 -30.30 -25.99
N LEU A 294 12.92 -29.35 -25.68
CA LEU A 294 12.17 -29.31 -24.44
C LEU A 294 10.92 -30.17 -24.61
N VAL A 295 10.75 -31.16 -23.75
CA VAL A 295 9.71 -32.19 -23.88
C VAL A 295 8.52 -31.84 -23.00
N CYS A 296 7.33 -31.79 -23.61
CA CYS A 296 6.07 -31.86 -22.88
C CYS A 296 5.64 -33.32 -22.82
N ARG A 297 5.33 -33.83 -21.62
CA ARG A 297 4.90 -35.22 -21.43
C ARG A 297 3.84 -35.34 -20.35
N TYR A 298 3.11 -36.44 -20.39
CA TYR A 298 2.33 -36.88 -19.25
C TYR A 298 3.22 -37.66 -18.31
N VAL A 299 3.08 -37.39 -17.03
CA VAL A 299 3.79 -38.10 -15.96
C VAL A 299 2.90 -39.24 -15.48
N ASP A 300 3.42 -40.46 -15.54
CA ASP A 300 2.68 -41.70 -15.27
C ASP A 300 3.54 -42.76 -14.52
N TRP A 301 4.60 -42.34 -13.82
CA TRP A 301 5.55 -43.28 -13.19
C TRP A 301 5.10 -43.89 -11.85
N THR A 302 4.02 -43.41 -11.23
CA THR A 302 3.41 -44.05 -10.04
C THR A 302 2.05 -44.67 -10.35
N PRO A 303 1.59 -45.70 -9.61
CA PRO A 303 0.26 -46.29 -9.83
C PRO A 303 -0.88 -45.27 -9.87
N PHE A 304 -0.82 -44.26 -8.99
CA PHE A 304 -1.79 -43.16 -9.00
C PHE A 304 -1.72 -42.33 -10.28
N LEU A 305 -0.52 -41.94 -10.71
CA LEU A 305 -0.33 -41.12 -11.92
C LEU A 305 -0.58 -41.89 -13.22
N LYS A 306 -0.55 -43.23 -13.21
CA LYS A 306 -1.05 -44.04 -14.34
C LYS A 306 -2.55 -43.89 -14.55
N LEU A 307 -3.30 -43.75 -13.45
CA LEU A 307 -4.76 -43.55 -13.50
C LEU A 307 -5.13 -42.08 -13.75
N ALA A 308 -4.30 -41.14 -13.28
CA ALA A 308 -4.49 -39.71 -13.46
C ALA A 308 -3.19 -39.01 -13.89
N PRO A 309 -2.80 -39.12 -15.17
CA PRO A 309 -1.53 -38.58 -15.65
C PRO A 309 -1.47 -37.05 -15.57
N LEU A 310 -0.33 -36.52 -15.12
CA LEU A 310 -0.14 -35.08 -14.94
C LEU A 310 0.65 -34.47 -16.09
N LYS A 311 0.23 -33.29 -16.56
CA LYS A 311 0.93 -32.57 -17.63
C LYS A 311 2.22 -31.95 -17.10
N MET A 312 3.34 -32.29 -17.68
CA MET A 312 4.66 -31.77 -17.33
C MET A 312 5.29 -31.08 -18.54
N GLU A 313 5.86 -29.90 -18.32
CA GLU A 313 6.72 -29.19 -19.27
C GLU A 313 8.11 -29.06 -18.64
N GLU A 314 9.11 -29.63 -19.32
CA GLU A 314 10.51 -29.45 -18.94
C GLU A 314 11.01 -28.08 -19.42
N LEU A 315 11.57 -27.29 -18.51
CA LEU A 315 12.03 -25.92 -18.78
C LEU A 315 13.56 -25.82 -18.85
N SER A 316 14.26 -26.71 -18.15
CA SER A 316 15.72 -26.85 -18.21
C SER A 316 16.17 -28.23 -17.76
N MET A 317 17.20 -28.77 -18.39
CA MET A 317 17.76 -30.09 -18.07
C MET A 317 18.90 -30.06 -17.05
N LYS A 318 19.72 -29.02 -17.07
CA LYS A 318 20.87 -28.87 -16.16
C LYS A 318 20.93 -27.42 -15.69
N PRO A 319 20.65 -27.11 -14.41
CA PRO A 319 19.98 -27.99 -13.47
C PRO A 319 18.56 -28.28 -13.95
N TYR A 320 17.95 -29.31 -13.39
CA TYR A 320 16.59 -29.67 -13.74
C TYR A 320 15.60 -28.59 -13.25
N ILE A 321 14.76 -28.08 -14.15
CA ILE A 321 13.66 -27.16 -13.87
C ILE A 321 12.45 -27.62 -14.67
N SER A 322 11.33 -27.90 -14.00
CA SER A 322 10.11 -28.38 -14.64
C SER A 322 8.87 -27.80 -14.00
N ILE A 323 7.82 -27.62 -14.80
CA ILE A 323 6.51 -27.19 -14.32
C ILE A 323 5.47 -28.28 -14.58
N PHE A 324 4.66 -28.55 -13.57
CA PHE A 324 3.59 -29.55 -13.57
C PHE A 324 2.24 -28.84 -13.50
N TYR A 325 1.45 -28.92 -14.58
CA TYR A 325 0.17 -28.23 -14.68
C TYR A 325 -0.98 -29.06 -14.11
N GLY A 326 -1.89 -28.41 -13.40
CA GLY A 326 -3.03 -29.10 -12.77
C GLY A 326 -2.63 -29.95 -11.57
N PHE A 327 -1.45 -29.70 -10.99
CA PHE A 327 -0.93 -30.38 -9.80
C PHE A 327 -1.92 -30.32 -8.63
N LEU A 328 -2.59 -29.18 -8.42
CA LEU A 328 -3.56 -29.00 -7.35
C LEU A 328 -4.88 -28.44 -7.89
N GLY A 329 -5.99 -29.09 -7.56
CA GLY A 329 -7.33 -28.67 -7.96
C GLY A 329 -7.85 -27.48 -7.15
N GLN A 330 -8.87 -26.80 -7.68
CA GLN A 330 -9.47 -25.61 -7.06
C GLN A 330 -9.94 -25.86 -5.62
N LYS A 331 -10.58 -27.00 -5.34
CA LYS A 331 -11.06 -27.36 -4.00
C LYS A 331 -9.91 -27.42 -2.99
N ASP A 332 -8.83 -28.14 -3.34
CA ASP A 332 -7.67 -28.29 -2.46
C ASP A 332 -6.93 -26.96 -2.27
N ILE A 333 -6.85 -26.12 -3.30
CA ILE A 333 -6.27 -24.76 -3.21
C ILE A 333 -7.01 -23.91 -2.17
N GLU A 334 -8.35 -23.90 -2.21
CA GLU A 334 -9.12 -23.09 -1.25
C GLU A 334 -9.04 -23.67 0.17
N VAL A 335 -9.06 -25.00 0.34
CA VAL A 335 -8.81 -25.62 1.65
C VAL A 335 -7.43 -25.23 2.18
N LEU A 336 -6.41 -25.30 1.35
CA LEU A 336 -5.04 -24.96 1.74
C LEU A 336 -4.89 -23.48 2.16
N LYS A 337 -5.56 -22.55 1.46
CA LYS A 337 -5.63 -21.15 1.87
C LYS A 337 -6.40 -20.96 3.17
N ASN A 338 -7.53 -21.65 3.33
CA ASN A 338 -8.37 -21.53 4.52
C ASN A 338 -7.61 -21.95 5.79
N VAL A 339 -6.89 -23.08 5.74
CA VAL A 339 -6.11 -23.55 6.90
C VAL A 339 -4.84 -22.73 7.14
N SER A 340 -4.31 -22.04 6.12
CA SER A 340 -3.12 -21.18 6.29
C SER A 340 -3.43 -19.79 6.85
N ARG A 341 -4.58 -19.19 6.55
CA ARG A 341 -4.98 -17.86 7.04
C ARG A 341 -4.70 -17.60 8.52
N PRO A 342 -5.12 -18.46 9.48
CA PRO A 342 -4.87 -18.22 10.90
C PRO A 342 -3.40 -18.38 11.32
N LYS A 343 -2.55 -18.91 10.43
CA LYS A 343 -1.10 -19.11 10.65
C LYS A 343 -0.24 -18.09 9.92
N LEU A 344 -0.82 -17.23 9.08
CA LEU A 344 -0.07 -16.20 8.35
C LEU A 344 0.52 -15.19 9.32
N GLN A 345 1.85 -15.10 9.34
CA GLN A 345 2.59 -14.14 10.15
C GLN A 345 3.71 -13.48 9.34
N ARG A 346 4.08 -12.26 9.72
CA ARG A 346 5.31 -11.61 9.26
C ARG A 346 6.51 -12.43 9.72
N ILE A 347 7.54 -12.51 8.87
CA ILE A 347 8.84 -13.07 9.25
C ILE A 347 9.86 -11.93 9.27
N GLU A 348 10.25 -11.50 10.46
CA GLU A 348 11.06 -10.29 10.67
C GLU A 348 12.41 -10.32 9.93
N HIS A 349 13.12 -11.45 9.94
CA HIS A 349 14.42 -11.58 9.29
C HIS A 349 14.37 -11.54 7.75
N LEU A 350 13.17 -11.57 7.16
CA LEU A 350 12.97 -11.41 5.72
C LEU A 350 12.55 -9.98 5.33
N SER A 351 12.61 -9.02 6.25
CA SER A 351 12.25 -7.62 6.00
C SER A 351 12.97 -7.07 4.75
N GLY A 352 12.23 -6.43 3.85
CA GLY A 352 12.71 -5.94 2.55
C GLY A 352 12.80 -7.00 1.44
N ASN A 353 13.10 -8.25 1.78
CA ASN A 353 13.19 -9.39 0.85
C ASN A 353 11.87 -10.15 0.68
N CYS A 354 10.97 -10.02 1.65
CA CYS A 354 9.61 -10.53 1.64
C CYS A 354 8.63 -9.40 1.93
N SER A 355 7.84 -9.02 0.92
CA SER A 355 6.61 -8.24 1.12
C SER A 355 5.44 -9.22 1.15
N CYS A 356 5.48 -10.10 2.15
CA CYS A 356 4.59 -11.25 2.31
C CYS A 356 4.40 -11.66 3.79
N LYS A 357 3.30 -12.38 4.07
CA LYS A 357 3.10 -13.19 5.28
C LYS A 357 3.22 -14.67 4.96
N ILE A 358 3.71 -15.46 5.90
CA ILE A 358 3.99 -16.89 5.73
C ILE A 358 3.28 -17.68 6.83
N GLY A 359 2.59 -18.75 6.46
CA GLY A 359 1.92 -19.67 7.36
C GLY A 359 2.44 -21.09 7.17
N ASN A 360 3.01 -21.65 8.23
CA ASN A 360 3.59 -22.99 8.20
C ASN A 360 2.55 -24.04 8.58
N LEU A 361 2.38 -25.04 7.72
CA LEU A 361 1.39 -26.11 7.91
C LEU A 361 2.05 -27.47 7.98
N SER A 362 1.67 -28.27 8.98
CA SER A 362 2.17 -29.63 9.18
C SER A 362 1.29 -30.67 8.48
N THR A 363 1.93 -31.71 7.94
CA THR A 363 1.26 -32.92 7.43
C THR A 363 0.38 -33.60 8.48
N SER A 364 0.83 -33.62 9.74
CA SER A 364 0.11 -34.30 10.84
C SER A 364 -1.21 -33.65 11.22
N LEU A 365 -1.42 -32.38 10.87
CA LEU A 365 -2.58 -31.60 11.28
C LEU A 365 -3.61 -31.39 10.16
N HIS A 366 -3.19 -31.55 8.89
CA HIS A 366 -4.01 -31.16 7.75
C HIS A 366 -3.89 -32.16 6.60
N ASP A 367 -4.99 -32.88 6.31
CA ASP A 367 -5.05 -33.86 5.22
C ASP A 367 -4.67 -33.29 3.85
N VAL A 368 -5.02 -32.02 3.59
CA VAL A 368 -4.63 -31.35 2.34
C VAL A 368 -3.11 -31.25 2.20
N VAL A 369 -2.39 -31.03 3.31
CA VAL A 369 -0.91 -30.94 3.31
C VAL A 369 -0.31 -32.33 3.10
N ARG A 370 -0.89 -33.35 3.73
CA ARG A 370 -0.52 -34.75 3.51
C ARG A 370 -0.66 -35.14 2.03
N LYS A 371 -1.82 -34.88 1.44
CA LYS A 371 -2.10 -35.10 0.01
C LYS A 371 -1.09 -34.37 -0.88
N VAL A 372 -0.81 -33.10 -0.61
CA VAL A 372 0.19 -32.32 -1.37
C VAL A 372 1.57 -32.96 -1.28
N ASN A 373 2.01 -33.35 -0.08
CA ASN A 373 3.32 -33.97 0.12
C ASN A 373 3.43 -35.37 -0.53
N GLU A 374 2.37 -36.18 -0.46
CA GLU A 374 2.30 -37.49 -1.14
C GLU A 374 2.38 -37.33 -2.67
N LEU A 375 1.68 -36.34 -3.23
CA LEU A 375 1.76 -36.00 -4.66
C LEU A 375 3.16 -35.51 -5.06
N ILE A 376 3.78 -34.65 -4.27
CA ILE A 376 5.16 -34.19 -4.50
C ILE A 376 6.13 -35.36 -4.49
N LEU A 377 6.01 -36.27 -3.52
CA LEU A 377 6.82 -37.49 -3.45
C LEU A 377 6.61 -38.35 -4.69
N GLY A 378 5.37 -38.59 -5.08
CA GLY A 378 5.04 -39.40 -6.26
C GLY A 378 5.55 -38.79 -7.57
N ILE A 379 5.59 -37.46 -7.69
CA ILE A 379 6.09 -36.78 -8.89
C ILE A 379 7.62 -36.69 -8.87
N THR A 380 8.20 -36.22 -7.77
CA THR A 380 9.61 -35.82 -7.76
C THR A 380 10.55 -36.93 -7.27
N GLY A 381 10.04 -37.94 -6.58
CA GLY A 381 10.82 -38.99 -5.93
C GLY A 381 11.61 -38.54 -4.69
N PHE A 382 11.60 -37.25 -4.34
CA PHE A 382 12.30 -36.76 -3.15
C PHE A 382 11.57 -37.21 -1.87
N PRO A 383 12.23 -37.96 -0.97
CA PRO A 383 11.61 -38.43 0.25
C PRO A 383 11.28 -37.25 1.18
N LEU A 384 10.15 -37.33 1.89
CA LEU A 384 9.72 -36.30 2.85
C LEU A 384 10.55 -36.27 4.16
N LYS A 385 11.72 -36.93 4.20
CA LYS A 385 12.52 -37.12 5.42
C LYS A 385 12.88 -35.78 6.05
N GLY A 386 12.30 -35.49 7.21
CA GLY A 386 12.59 -34.33 8.04
C GLY A 386 11.75 -33.07 7.76
N ASN A 387 11.29 -32.84 6.53
CA ASN A 387 10.44 -31.69 6.22
C ASN A 387 9.03 -32.11 5.78
N GLN A 388 8.13 -32.24 6.76
CA GLN A 388 6.69 -32.44 6.52
C GLN A 388 5.89 -31.14 6.48
N MET A 389 6.57 -29.99 6.60
CA MET A 389 5.94 -28.68 6.60
C MET A 389 5.76 -28.17 5.17
N LEU A 390 4.72 -27.36 4.99
CA LEU A 390 4.46 -26.60 3.77
C LEU A 390 4.32 -25.13 4.17
N GLU A 391 5.09 -24.26 3.54
CA GLU A 391 5.07 -22.81 3.83
C GLU A 391 4.10 -22.14 2.86
N VAL A 392 2.94 -21.67 3.34
CA VAL A 392 1.97 -20.97 2.50
C VAL A 392 2.20 -19.47 2.62
N ILE A 393 2.45 -18.81 1.50
CA ILE A 393 2.86 -17.41 1.38
C ILE A 393 1.71 -16.61 0.78
N ASN A 394 1.29 -15.55 1.47
CA ASN A 394 0.39 -14.53 0.96
C ASN A 394 1.14 -13.22 0.77
N TYR A 395 0.94 -12.59 -0.39
CA TYR A 395 1.69 -11.39 -0.79
C TYR A 395 0.82 -10.14 -0.70
N GLY A 396 1.46 -9.00 -0.46
CA GLY A 396 0.85 -7.67 -0.45
C GLY A 396 1.21 -6.82 -1.66
N ILE A 397 1.27 -5.50 -1.45
CA ILE A 397 1.59 -4.51 -2.47
C ILE A 397 2.99 -4.75 -3.02
N ALA A 398 3.13 -4.83 -4.35
CA ALA A 398 4.39 -5.14 -5.02
C ALA A 398 5.12 -6.36 -4.41
N GLY A 399 4.33 -7.35 -3.97
CA GLY A 399 4.81 -8.46 -3.16
C GLY A 399 5.86 -9.30 -3.88
N ASN A 400 6.84 -9.78 -3.11
CA ASN A 400 7.92 -10.65 -3.56
C ASN A 400 8.41 -11.52 -2.40
N TYR A 401 9.08 -12.63 -2.72
CA TYR A 401 9.73 -13.52 -1.75
C TYR A 401 11.09 -13.97 -2.32
N ASN A 402 12.14 -13.27 -1.90
CA ASN A 402 13.51 -13.44 -2.38
C ASN A 402 14.49 -13.60 -1.20
N PRO A 403 14.44 -14.72 -0.44
CA PRO A 403 15.37 -14.96 0.66
C PRO A 403 16.82 -14.98 0.17
N GLU A 404 17.74 -14.38 0.93
CA GLU A 404 19.15 -14.18 0.53
C GLU A 404 19.94 -15.49 0.43
N GLU A 405 19.66 -16.47 1.29
CA GLU A 405 20.38 -17.74 1.32
C GLU A 405 19.44 -18.93 1.08
N PRO A 406 19.62 -19.72 0.01
CA PRO A 406 19.05 -21.06 -0.02
C PRO A 406 19.67 -21.86 1.12
N LYS A 407 18.85 -22.29 2.10
CA LYS A 407 19.30 -23.12 3.24
C LYS A 407 20.24 -24.20 2.71
N ILE A 408 21.46 -24.25 3.27
CA ILE A 408 22.67 -24.90 2.73
C ILE A 408 22.49 -26.39 2.36
N HIS A 409 21.38 -27.01 2.74
CA HIS A 409 21.09 -28.45 2.59
C HIS A 409 19.91 -28.77 1.67
N ASN A 410 19.30 -27.78 1.00
CA ASN A 410 18.12 -28.00 0.16
C ASN A 410 18.49 -28.64 -1.19
N LYS A 411 18.12 -29.90 -1.45
CA LYS A 411 18.42 -30.54 -2.75
C LYS A 411 17.59 -29.97 -3.90
N ALA A 412 16.33 -29.71 -3.65
CA ALA A 412 15.41 -29.09 -4.60
C ALA A 412 14.37 -28.23 -3.87
N ASN A 413 13.64 -27.40 -4.61
CA ASN A 413 12.48 -26.68 -4.10
C ASN A 413 11.31 -26.86 -5.05
N ALA A 414 10.10 -26.73 -4.50
CA ALA A 414 8.87 -26.69 -5.25
C ALA A 414 8.01 -25.48 -4.84
N PHE A 415 7.57 -24.71 -5.84
CA PHE A 415 6.56 -23.67 -5.68
C PHE A 415 5.24 -24.11 -6.29
N ILE A 416 4.19 -24.15 -5.48
CA ILE A 416 2.83 -24.44 -5.92
C ILE A 416 2.09 -23.11 -6.00
N PHE A 417 1.68 -22.70 -7.19
CA PHE A 417 0.98 -21.43 -7.38
C PHE A 417 -0.51 -21.60 -7.02
N LEU A 418 -0.96 -20.93 -5.96
CA LEU A 418 -2.34 -21.01 -5.44
C LEU A 418 -3.24 -19.89 -5.98
N SER A 419 -2.69 -18.98 -6.78
CA SER A 419 -3.43 -18.01 -7.59
C SER A 419 -2.70 -17.74 -8.91
N ASN A 420 -3.36 -17.04 -9.83
CA ASN A 420 -2.71 -16.46 -10.99
C ASN A 420 -2.15 -15.10 -10.60
N ALA A 421 -0.95 -14.76 -11.06
CA ALA A 421 -0.53 -13.36 -11.08
C ALA A 421 -1.11 -12.69 -12.33
N GLY A 422 -1.79 -11.55 -12.17
CA GLY A 422 -2.32 -10.79 -13.30
C GLY A 422 -1.18 -10.33 -14.21
N LYS A 423 -0.19 -9.67 -13.61
CA LYS A 423 1.09 -9.28 -14.21
C LYS A 423 2.14 -9.15 -13.11
N GLY A 424 3.41 -9.39 -13.42
CA GLY A 424 4.44 -9.51 -12.40
C GLY A 424 4.34 -10.85 -11.65
N GLY A 425 5.14 -11.02 -10.59
CA GLY A 425 5.17 -12.25 -9.81
C GLY A 425 5.90 -13.43 -10.48
N GLU A 426 6.48 -13.24 -11.67
CA GLU A 426 7.22 -14.29 -12.36
C GLU A 426 8.45 -14.76 -11.59
N ILE A 427 8.71 -16.06 -11.66
CA ILE A 427 9.93 -16.66 -11.13
C ILE A 427 10.98 -16.68 -12.24
N VAL A 428 12.03 -15.90 -12.04
CA VAL A 428 13.13 -15.78 -12.99
C VAL A 428 14.32 -16.57 -12.49
N PHE A 429 14.93 -17.34 -13.39
CA PHE A 429 16.20 -18.01 -13.18
C PHE A 429 17.24 -17.35 -14.11
N PRO A 430 17.97 -16.31 -13.64
CA PRO A 430 18.85 -15.52 -14.50
C PRO A 430 19.92 -16.38 -15.17
N SER A 431 20.55 -17.30 -14.43
CA SER A 431 21.60 -18.19 -14.95
C SER A 431 21.12 -19.12 -16.06
N ARG A 432 19.81 -19.37 -16.15
CA ARG A 432 19.20 -20.21 -17.20
C ARG A 432 18.54 -19.42 -18.31
N HIS A 433 18.47 -18.09 -18.18
CA HIS A 433 17.69 -17.24 -19.07
C HIS A 433 16.25 -17.75 -19.20
N LEU A 434 15.62 -18.03 -18.05
CA LEU A 434 14.27 -18.58 -17.98
C LEU A 434 13.40 -17.70 -17.07
N LYS A 435 12.18 -17.40 -17.52
CA LYS A 435 11.15 -16.70 -16.75
C LYS A 435 9.87 -17.52 -16.77
N VAL A 436 9.39 -17.89 -15.59
CA VAL A 436 8.22 -18.76 -15.40
C VAL A 436 7.07 -17.92 -14.87
N ARG A 437 5.97 -17.91 -15.62
CA ARG A 437 4.75 -17.20 -15.21
C ARG A 437 3.94 -18.06 -14.22
N PRO A 438 3.49 -17.50 -13.08
CA PRO A 438 2.62 -18.22 -12.14
C PRO A 438 1.31 -18.60 -12.80
N ARG A 439 0.92 -19.86 -12.67
CA ARG A 439 -0.38 -20.38 -13.12
C ARG A 439 -1.05 -21.14 -11.99
N LYS A 440 -2.25 -20.71 -11.60
CA LYS A 440 -3.01 -21.33 -10.51
C LYS A 440 -3.11 -22.83 -10.71
N GLY A 441 -2.78 -23.58 -9.66
CA GLY A 441 -2.81 -25.04 -9.62
C GLY A 441 -1.60 -25.73 -10.26
N SER A 442 -0.60 -25.00 -10.78
CA SER A 442 0.65 -25.63 -11.24
C SER A 442 1.73 -25.62 -10.16
N MET A 443 2.64 -26.59 -10.24
CA MET A 443 3.82 -26.69 -9.39
C MET A 443 5.09 -26.53 -10.23
N LEU A 444 5.95 -25.58 -9.87
CA LEU A 444 7.28 -25.41 -10.42
C LEU A 444 8.29 -26.09 -9.50
N VAL A 445 9.13 -26.97 -10.04
CA VAL A 445 10.19 -27.68 -9.31
C VAL A 445 11.53 -27.37 -9.92
N TRP A 446 12.54 -27.13 -9.08
CA TRP A 446 13.92 -26.98 -9.53
C TRP A 446 14.92 -27.61 -8.56
N GLU A 447 16.00 -28.13 -9.11
CA GLU A 447 17.14 -28.64 -8.34
C GLU A 447 18.13 -27.54 -7.99
N ASN A 448 18.63 -27.53 -6.75
CA ASN A 448 19.63 -26.61 -6.27
C ASN A 448 21.05 -27.21 -6.39
N LEU A 449 21.40 -27.72 -7.57
CA LEU A 449 22.73 -28.32 -7.77
C LEU A 449 23.85 -27.31 -7.50
N LYS A 450 24.78 -27.70 -6.61
CA LYS A 450 26.01 -26.96 -6.26
C LYS A 450 25.78 -25.48 -5.87
N LYS A 451 24.64 -25.16 -5.24
CA LYS A 451 24.29 -23.79 -4.78
C LYS A 451 24.28 -22.71 -5.89
N SER A 452 24.21 -23.12 -7.16
CA SER A 452 24.42 -22.21 -8.31
C SER A 452 23.13 -21.66 -8.93
N LEU A 453 21.98 -22.26 -8.59
CA LEU A 453 20.69 -21.83 -9.15
C LEU A 453 19.98 -20.88 -8.18
N ILE A 454 20.16 -19.59 -8.43
CA ILE A 454 19.43 -18.52 -7.74
C ILE A 454 18.20 -18.18 -8.57
N TYR A 455 17.04 -18.18 -7.92
CA TYR A 455 15.82 -17.64 -8.51
C TYR A 455 15.56 -16.23 -7.96
N HIS A 456 14.81 -15.43 -8.72
CA HIS A 456 14.24 -14.19 -8.23
C HIS A 456 12.77 -14.14 -8.62
N GLN A 457 11.90 -13.86 -7.66
CA GLN A 457 10.53 -13.49 -7.90
C GLN A 457 10.43 -12.00 -8.23
N CYS A 458 9.83 -11.70 -9.37
CA CYS A 458 9.52 -10.33 -9.76
C CYS A 458 8.40 -9.76 -8.88
N PRO A 459 8.43 -8.45 -8.54
CA PRO A 459 7.35 -7.82 -7.78
C PRO A 459 6.01 -8.00 -8.49
N ILE A 460 4.94 -8.28 -7.74
CA ILE A 460 3.59 -8.36 -8.32
C ILE A 460 3.18 -6.98 -8.83
N LEU A 461 2.89 -6.86 -10.12
CA LEU A 461 2.45 -5.62 -10.72
C LEU A 461 0.92 -5.49 -10.70
N LYS A 462 0.21 -6.61 -10.89
CA LYS A 462 -1.26 -6.65 -10.93
C LYS A 462 -1.82 -7.92 -10.31
N GLY A 463 -2.86 -7.74 -9.49
CA GLY A 463 -3.60 -8.81 -8.83
C GLY A 463 -2.98 -9.20 -7.49
N ASN A 464 -3.37 -10.37 -6.98
CA ASN A 464 -2.88 -10.93 -5.74
C ASN A 464 -2.19 -12.28 -5.98
N MET A 465 -1.19 -12.59 -5.16
CA MET A 465 -0.45 -13.83 -5.28
C MET A 465 -0.55 -14.65 -4.00
N TRP A 466 -0.65 -15.96 -4.19
CA TRP A 466 -0.51 -16.97 -3.16
C TRP A 466 0.37 -18.10 -3.69
N VAL A 467 1.33 -18.52 -2.89
CA VAL A 467 2.26 -19.62 -3.24
C VAL A 467 2.39 -20.54 -2.05
N ALA A 468 2.51 -21.84 -2.27
CA ALA A 468 3.06 -22.74 -1.25
C ALA A 468 4.49 -23.12 -1.64
N ASN A 469 5.43 -22.88 -0.74
CA ASN A 469 6.83 -23.26 -0.86
C ASN A 469 7.08 -24.59 -0.14
N LYS A 470 7.80 -25.48 -0.81
CA LYS A 470 8.25 -26.75 -0.26
C LYS A 470 9.73 -26.95 -0.57
N VAL A 471 10.51 -27.13 0.49
CA VAL A 471 11.90 -27.61 0.40
C VAL A 471 11.91 -29.13 0.30
N LEU A 472 12.68 -29.67 -0.66
CA LEU A 472 12.83 -31.10 -0.95
C LEU A 472 14.28 -31.54 -0.65
N ASN A 473 14.44 -32.58 0.17
CA ASN A 473 15.74 -33.04 0.67
C ASN A 473 16.01 -34.53 0.42
#